data_AF-A0A1F3JW89-F1
#
_entry.id   AF-A0A1F3JW89-F1
#
_cell.length_a   1.000
_cell.length_b   1.000
_cell.length_c   1.000
_cell.angle_alpha   90.00
_cell.angle_beta   90.00
_cell.angle_gamma   90.00
#
_symmetry.space_group_name_H-M   'P 1'
#
loop_
_entity.id
_entity.type
_entity.pdbx_description
1 polymer ?
#
loop_
_entity_poly.entity_id
_entity_poly.type
_entity_poly.pdbx_seq_one_letter_code
_entity_poly.pdbx_strand_id
1 'polypeptide(L)'
;MRKINNTLIFSLLCLVGIAQSQDWRPVRTDGTYMFSVGQEYRALRIDSTYQNGDTLELYGFHELNYNEESMCYNPYGAPWFGKEIINYPDSTIIKNRYNESLVFPMNPEGEWIFFKNATDTVKAILAEEREESILGVTDSIRVFQLHFSNMTYLPDEIWISKHYGLVKGCNFERFLLIEDEQVDLTTFTLAGASQVSNTVSNLTAFDIYNFDIGDELHIEEFYEYWDYTIYETWVRKTIKTITSKTYQPDSSSVTYNYHICSNYGEYNATKTIEFSNFWLDSLPYNMNITDDLFQTGITFQFESKFGFTAKGVGVGFEKYSDSCYHFVYVDKKKKQLLDNYFPIPYYGGNYIMGLGGPYIFFQGYFSTSSTELVYYKKGSTEWGIPYNCDDLISATDIAQTNLYDVYPNPACEYITVNYQGISPVAVFSLYDISGKTIFKEPIKPGENTFPIEYLSNGYYLGIVTVNHREIYRVKIAKE
;
A
#
# COMPACT_ATOMS: atom_id res chain seq x y z
N MET A 1 -51.98 40.88 28.28
CA MET A 1 -50.55 40.67 28.63
C MET A 1 -50.18 39.23 28.33
N ARG A 2 -49.53 38.99 27.19
CA ARG A 2 -49.06 37.66 26.76
C ARG A 2 -47.54 37.70 26.83
N LYS A 3 -46.94 37.01 27.81
CA LYS A 3 -45.49 36.86 27.92
C LYS A 3 -45.01 36.03 26.73
N ILE A 4 -44.26 36.65 25.84
CA ILE A 4 -43.51 35.95 24.79
C ILE A 4 -42.26 35.38 25.48
N ASN A 5 -42.04 34.07 25.31
CA ASN A 5 -40.90 33.35 25.88
C ASN A 5 -39.59 33.82 25.19
N ASN A 6 -38.80 34.61 25.90
CA ASN A 6 -37.48 35.08 25.46
C ASN A 6 -36.43 33.96 25.34
N THR A 7 -36.75 32.72 25.74
CA THR A 7 -35.80 31.59 25.70
C THR A 7 -35.64 31.00 24.30
N LEU A 8 -36.65 31.09 23.43
CA LEU A 8 -36.57 30.56 22.06
C LEU A 8 -35.79 31.47 21.09
N ILE A 9 -35.68 32.77 21.40
CA ILE A 9 -34.96 33.73 20.58
C ILE A 9 -33.44 33.62 20.81
N PHE A 10 -33.01 33.31 22.04
CA PHE A 10 -31.59 33.10 22.35
C PHE A 10 -31.02 31.80 21.76
N SER A 11 -31.82 30.73 21.67
CA SER A 11 -31.39 29.47 21.03
C SER A 11 -31.29 29.57 19.50
N LEU A 12 -32.12 30.42 18.88
CA LEU A 12 -32.06 30.66 17.44
C LEU A 12 -30.88 31.57 17.05
N LEU A 13 -30.50 32.52 17.93
CA LEU A 13 -29.35 33.40 17.72
C LEU A 13 -27.99 32.70 17.91
N CYS A 14 -27.91 31.64 18.72
CA CYS A 14 -26.69 30.84 18.84
C CYS A 14 -26.47 29.86 17.68
N LEU A 15 -27.51 29.49 16.91
CA LEU A 15 -27.38 28.66 15.71
C LEU A 15 -27.12 29.47 14.43
N VAL A 16 -27.47 30.76 14.42
CA VAL A 16 -27.13 31.69 13.32
C VAL A 16 -25.70 32.22 13.47
N GLY A 17 -25.12 32.19 14.68
CA GLY A 17 -23.75 32.64 14.96
C GLY A 17 -22.62 31.68 14.59
N ILE A 18 -22.91 30.48 14.09
CA ILE A 18 -21.90 29.53 13.56
C ILE A 18 -21.97 29.45 12.02
N ALA A 19 -23.01 30.05 11.42
CA ALA A 19 -23.24 30.03 9.97
C ALA A 19 -22.75 31.30 9.25
N GLN A 20 -22.09 32.25 9.94
CA GLN A 20 -21.49 33.44 9.31
C GLN A 20 -20.06 33.67 9.79
N SER A 21 -19.09 33.04 9.11
CA SER A 21 -17.79 33.63 8.67
C SER A 21 -16.79 32.53 8.25
N GLN A 22 -17.08 31.80 7.17
CA GLN A 22 -16.12 30.89 6.53
C GLN A 22 -15.99 31.13 5.02
N ASP A 23 -16.57 32.21 4.50
CA ASP A 23 -16.52 32.56 3.08
C ASP A 23 -15.07 32.80 2.66
N TRP A 24 -14.54 32.04 1.72
CA TRP A 24 -13.19 32.24 1.13
C TRP A 24 -11.98 31.87 1.99
N ARG A 25 -12.15 31.03 3.03
CA ARG A 25 -10.98 30.43 3.70
C ARG A 25 -10.37 29.31 2.83
N PRO A 26 -9.04 29.23 2.70
CA PRO A 26 -8.39 28.17 1.91
C PRO A 26 -8.52 26.78 2.55
N VAL A 27 -8.65 26.71 3.88
CA VAL A 27 -8.67 25.43 4.60
C VAL A 27 -10.01 25.24 5.30
N ARG A 28 -10.60 24.08 5.04
CA ARG A 28 -11.86 23.61 5.61
C ARG A 28 -11.61 22.57 6.69
N THR A 29 -12.48 22.50 7.70
CA THR A 29 -12.35 21.61 8.86
C THR A 29 -13.45 20.56 8.94
N ASP A 30 -14.39 20.57 8.00
CA ASP A 30 -15.61 19.75 7.97
C ASP A 30 -15.46 18.44 7.20
N GLY A 31 -14.25 18.10 6.74
CA GLY A 31 -14.03 16.86 6.02
C GLY A 31 -12.59 16.62 5.60
N THR A 32 -12.42 15.58 4.79
CA THR A 32 -11.19 15.26 4.08
C THR A 32 -11.36 15.60 2.61
N TYR A 33 -10.41 16.35 2.06
CA TYR A 33 -10.41 16.83 0.69
C TYR A 33 -9.26 16.18 -0.07
N MET A 34 -9.52 15.66 -1.27
CA MET A 34 -8.55 14.94 -2.10
C MET A 34 -8.12 15.84 -3.26
N PHE A 35 -6.82 16.05 -3.41
CA PHE A 35 -6.23 16.87 -4.46
C PHE A 35 -5.42 16.02 -5.43
N SER A 36 -5.71 16.12 -6.72
CA SER A 36 -4.91 15.53 -7.78
C SER A 36 -3.61 16.30 -7.98
N VAL A 37 -2.50 15.59 -8.10
CA VAL A 37 -1.14 16.09 -8.31
C VAL A 37 -0.43 15.17 -9.30
N GLY A 38 -0.27 15.62 -10.55
CA GLY A 38 0.25 14.74 -11.60
C GLY A 38 -0.64 13.50 -11.76
N GLN A 39 -0.12 12.32 -11.44
CA GLN A 39 -0.88 11.06 -11.44
C GLN A 39 -1.39 10.65 -10.05
N GLU A 40 -1.18 11.47 -9.04
CA GLU A 40 -1.34 11.11 -7.62
C GLU A 40 -2.48 11.86 -6.96
N TYR A 41 -2.92 11.38 -5.79
CA TYR A 41 -3.82 12.11 -4.91
C TYR A 41 -3.17 12.40 -3.56
N ARG A 42 -3.44 13.58 -3.02
CA ARG A 42 -2.96 14.06 -1.71
C ARG A 42 -4.15 14.54 -0.90
N ALA A 43 -4.19 14.20 0.38
CA ALA A 43 -5.27 14.59 1.25
C ALA A 43 -5.01 15.97 1.87
N LEU A 44 -6.07 16.71 2.15
CA LEU A 44 -6.12 17.80 3.11
C LEU A 44 -7.15 17.42 4.16
N ARG A 45 -6.68 17.26 5.40
CA ARG A 45 -7.52 16.91 6.56
C ARG A 45 -6.99 17.62 7.79
N ILE A 46 -7.90 18.20 8.56
CA ILE A 46 -7.61 18.80 9.87
C ILE A 46 -8.00 17.80 10.94
N ASP A 47 -7.03 17.40 11.77
CA ASP A 47 -7.21 16.41 12.82
C ASP A 47 -7.64 17.06 14.13
N SER A 48 -7.17 18.28 14.40
CA SER A 48 -7.57 19.03 15.60
C SER A 48 -7.50 20.53 15.40
N THR A 49 -8.15 21.27 16.29
CA THR A 49 -8.21 22.74 16.26
C THR A 49 -8.05 23.32 17.66
N TYR A 50 -7.44 24.51 17.76
CA TYR A 50 -7.31 25.24 19.01
C TYR A 50 -7.83 26.68 18.85
N GLN A 51 -8.80 27.07 19.68
CA GLN A 51 -9.36 28.42 19.67
C GLN A 51 -8.64 29.28 20.71
N ASN A 52 -8.12 30.44 20.30
CA ASN A 52 -7.50 31.43 21.16
C ASN A 52 -8.03 32.83 20.84
N GLY A 53 -8.99 33.32 21.64
CA GLY A 53 -9.67 34.58 21.34
C GLY A 53 -10.42 34.50 20.02
N ASP A 54 -10.14 35.42 19.09
CA ASP A 54 -10.72 35.44 17.74
C ASP A 54 -9.87 34.69 16.70
N THR A 55 -8.82 34.00 17.14
CA THR A 55 -7.93 33.21 16.30
C THR A 55 -8.23 31.72 16.44
N LEU A 56 -8.24 30.99 15.34
CA LEU A 56 -8.40 29.55 15.28
C LEU A 56 -7.16 28.90 14.63
N GLU A 57 -6.43 28.11 15.40
CA GLU A 57 -5.31 27.33 14.91
C GLU A 57 -5.81 25.95 14.43
N LEU A 58 -5.36 25.53 13.25
CA LEU A 58 -5.72 24.25 12.64
C LEU A 58 -4.48 23.34 12.54
N TYR A 59 -4.63 22.12 13.04
CA TYR A 59 -3.60 21.10 13.03
C TYR A 59 -3.98 20.01 12.04
N GLY A 60 -3.27 19.99 10.91
CA GLY A 60 -3.41 18.96 9.90
C GLY A 60 -2.89 17.61 10.37
N PHE A 61 -3.26 16.55 9.64
CA PHE A 61 -2.60 15.26 9.79
C PHE A 61 -1.12 15.35 9.40
N HIS A 62 -0.30 14.44 9.93
CA HIS A 62 1.11 14.37 9.59
C HIS A 62 1.34 13.54 8.32
N GLU A 63 2.21 14.05 7.45
CA GLU A 63 2.73 13.30 6.30
C GLU A 63 4.13 12.74 6.61
N LEU A 64 4.46 11.60 6.02
CA LEU A 64 5.81 11.04 6.08
C LEU A 64 6.73 11.86 5.18
N ASN A 65 7.65 12.61 5.78
CA ASN A 65 8.62 13.42 5.03
C ASN A 65 10.01 12.78 5.09
N TYR A 66 10.60 12.52 3.93
CA TYR A 66 11.98 12.06 3.82
C TYR A 66 12.94 13.24 4.01
N ASN A 67 13.97 13.04 4.82
CA ASN A 67 15.06 13.97 5.01
C ASN A 67 16.33 13.34 4.41
N GLU A 68 16.82 13.92 3.33
CA GLU A 68 17.98 13.37 2.59
C GLU A 68 19.29 13.45 3.39
N GLU A 69 19.48 14.52 4.20
CA GLU A 69 20.69 14.73 4.99
C GLU A 69 20.85 13.69 6.10
N SER A 70 19.73 13.31 6.73
CA SER A 70 19.68 12.33 7.81
C SER A 70 19.27 10.93 7.36
N MET A 71 18.88 10.78 6.09
CA MET A 71 18.30 9.56 5.52
C MET A 71 17.14 8.99 6.38
N CYS A 72 16.40 9.88 7.03
CA CYS A 72 15.31 9.55 7.95
C CYS A 72 13.96 9.91 7.35
N TYR A 73 12.95 9.07 7.58
CA TYR A 73 11.56 9.47 7.45
C TYR A 73 11.07 10.05 8.77
N ASN A 74 10.57 11.28 8.74
CA ASN A 74 9.90 11.91 9.85
C ASN A 74 8.38 11.63 9.74
N PRO A 75 7.78 10.85 10.65
CA PRO A 75 6.34 10.57 10.64
C PRO A 75 5.49 11.74 11.15
N TYR A 76 6.15 12.79 11.67
CA TYR A 76 5.53 14.04 12.10
C TYR A 76 5.84 15.15 11.10
N GLY A 77 6.04 14.80 9.83
CA GLY A 77 6.23 15.75 8.76
C GLY A 77 5.01 16.65 8.59
N ALA A 78 5.28 17.88 8.17
CA ALA A 78 4.24 18.81 7.75
C ALA A 78 3.62 18.33 6.43
N PRO A 79 2.29 18.37 6.28
CA PRO A 79 1.64 18.04 5.02
C PRO A 79 1.86 19.13 3.97
N TRP A 80 1.66 18.79 2.69
CA TRP A 80 1.85 19.72 1.56
C TRP A 80 1.11 21.06 1.68
N PHE A 81 -0.02 21.10 2.39
CA PHE A 81 -0.82 22.31 2.58
C PHE A 81 -0.30 23.22 3.71
N GLY A 82 0.85 22.91 4.29
CA GLY A 82 1.57 23.75 5.24
C GLY A 82 1.75 23.10 6.61
N LYS A 83 2.76 23.58 7.34
CA LYS A 83 3.13 23.10 8.67
C LYS A 83 2.18 23.57 9.77
N GLU A 84 1.63 24.76 9.62
CA GLU A 84 0.76 25.40 10.59
C GLU A 84 -0.22 26.31 9.84
N ILE A 85 -1.49 26.29 10.25
CA ILE A 85 -2.53 27.11 9.63
C ILE A 85 -3.25 27.88 10.73
N ILE A 86 -3.31 29.20 10.56
CA ILE A 86 -3.87 30.12 11.55
C ILE A 86 -4.96 30.95 10.87
N ASN A 87 -6.18 30.79 11.33
CA ASN A 87 -7.33 31.56 10.91
C ASN A 87 -7.51 32.77 11.83
N TYR A 88 -7.23 33.96 11.32
CA TYR A 88 -7.60 35.23 11.94
C TYR A 88 -9.00 35.68 11.46
N PRO A 89 -9.61 36.70 12.08
CA PRO A 89 -10.89 37.24 11.63
C PRO A 89 -10.89 37.72 10.18
N ASP A 90 -9.78 38.31 9.73
CA ASP A 90 -9.64 38.98 8.43
C ASP A 90 -8.74 38.23 7.45
N SER A 91 -8.11 37.14 7.87
CA SER A 91 -7.10 36.46 7.06
C SER A 91 -6.90 35.00 7.49
N THR A 92 -6.26 34.24 6.61
CA THR A 92 -5.69 32.93 6.91
C THR A 92 -4.19 32.98 6.63
N ILE A 93 -3.38 32.53 7.59
CA ILE A 93 -1.94 32.39 7.43
C ILE A 93 -1.60 30.91 7.37
N ILE A 94 -0.84 30.52 6.35
CA ILE A 94 -0.26 29.19 6.24
C ILE A 94 1.26 29.33 6.40
N LYS A 95 1.87 28.52 7.26
CA LYS A 95 3.32 28.47 7.44
C LYS A 95 3.94 27.39 6.57
N ASN A 96 4.97 27.75 5.81
CA ASN A 96 5.81 26.77 5.12
C ASN A 96 6.78 26.09 6.11
N ARG A 97 7.63 25.21 5.58
CA ARG A 97 8.61 24.46 6.39
C ARG A 97 9.63 25.33 7.11
N TYR A 98 9.90 26.53 6.60
CA TYR A 98 10.81 27.52 7.18
C TYR A 98 10.12 28.50 8.14
N ASN A 99 8.84 28.26 8.49
CA ASN A 99 7.96 29.14 9.28
C ASN A 99 7.68 30.51 8.62
N GLU A 100 7.90 30.62 7.31
CA GLU A 100 7.56 31.79 6.51
C GLU A 100 6.06 31.76 6.19
N SER A 101 5.47 32.95 6.05
CA SER A 101 4.01 33.08 6.00
C SER A 101 3.53 33.23 4.56
N LEU A 102 2.56 32.40 4.19
CA LEU A 102 1.69 32.61 3.04
C LEU A 102 0.37 33.21 3.55
N VAL A 103 -0.02 34.37 3.02
CA VAL A 103 -1.11 35.19 3.56
C VAL A 103 -2.29 35.20 2.59
N PHE A 104 -3.46 34.80 3.10
CA PHE A 104 -4.74 34.80 2.40
C PHE A 104 -5.72 35.77 3.09
N PRO A 105 -5.83 37.02 2.62
CA PRO A 105 -6.82 37.96 3.13
C PRO A 105 -8.24 37.49 2.80
N MET A 106 -9.15 37.68 3.75
CA MET A 106 -10.56 37.36 3.57
C MET A 106 -11.24 38.29 2.56
N ASN A 107 -10.82 39.55 2.52
CA ASN A 107 -11.32 40.57 1.60
C ASN A 107 -10.10 41.35 1.07
N PRO A 108 -9.40 40.84 0.05
CA PRO A 108 -8.24 41.52 -0.50
C PRO A 108 -8.66 42.80 -1.22
N GLU A 109 -8.00 43.91 -0.89
CA GLU A 109 -8.11 45.17 -1.63
C GLU A 109 -6.83 45.39 -2.44
N GLY A 110 -6.92 45.22 -3.76
CA GLY A 110 -5.77 45.37 -4.66
C GLY A 110 -4.73 44.25 -4.49
N GLU A 111 -3.46 44.62 -4.67
CA GLU A 111 -2.32 43.70 -4.56
C GLU A 111 -1.81 43.65 -3.11
N TRP A 112 -1.52 42.45 -2.60
CA TRP A 112 -0.93 42.24 -1.28
C TRP A 112 0.34 41.39 -1.33
N ILE A 113 1.12 41.41 -0.24
CA ILE A 113 2.27 40.52 -0.08
C ILE A 113 1.73 39.15 0.31
N PHE A 114 1.75 38.22 -0.65
CA PHE A 114 1.36 36.84 -0.43
C PHE A 114 2.41 36.08 0.36
N PHE A 115 3.68 36.24 -0.04
CA PHE A 115 4.83 35.62 0.60
C PHE A 115 6.02 36.57 0.56
N LYS A 116 6.83 36.54 1.60
CA LYS A 116 8.10 37.28 1.66
C LYS A 116 9.10 36.58 2.56
N ASN A 117 10.32 36.42 2.05
CA ASN A 117 11.48 36.03 2.84
C ASN A 117 12.61 37.05 2.67
N ALA A 118 13.85 36.64 2.97
CA ALA A 118 15.02 37.51 2.86
C ALA A 118 15.39 37.87 1.40
N THR A 119 15.09 37.00 0.44
CA THR A 119 15.53 37.11 -0.97
C THR A 119 14.39 37.45 -1.93
N ASP A 120 13.20 36.96 -1.63
CA ASP A 120 12.06 36.93 -2.54
C ASP A 120 10.84 37.61 -1.94
N THR A 121 10.09 38.25 -2.81
CA THR A 121 8.76 38.79 -2.50
C THR A 121 7.82 38.34 -3.61
N VAL A 122 6.75 37.66 -3.20
CA VAL A 122 5.64 37.27 -4.05
C VAL A 122 4.44 38.07 -3.64
N LYS A 123 3.84 38.72 -4.62
CA LYS A 123 2.59 39.44 -4.42
C LYS A 123 1.46 38.65 -5.05
N ALA A 124 0.25 38.88 -4.56
CA ALA A 124 -0.95 38.32 -5.15
C ALA A 124 -1.98 39.41 -5.40
N ILE A 125 -2.83 39.19 -6.39
CA ILE A 125 -3.97 40.03 -6.70
C ILE A 125 -5.20 39.14 -6.95
N LEU A 126 -6.37 39.62 -6.52
CA LEU A 126 -7.64 39.03 -6.94
C LEU A 126 -7.86 39.35 -8.41
N ALA A 127 -7.63 38.36 -9.28
CA ALA A 127 -7.71 38.51 -10.72
C ALA A 127 -9.17 38.39 -11.21
N GLU A 128 -9.92 37.44 -10.64
CA GLU A 128 -11.30 37.17 -11.05
C GLU A 128 -12.14 36.59 -9.91
N GLU A 129 -13.42 36.92 -9.90
CA GLU A 129 -14.48 36.16 -9.21
C GLU A 129 -15.47 35.63 -10.23
N ARG A 130 -15.74 34.32 -10.21
CA ARG A 130 -16.69 33.68 -11.13
C ARG A 130 -17.40 32.50 -10.49
N GLU A 131 -18.49 32.05 -11.11
CA GLU A 131 -19.15 30.79 -10.76
C GLU A 131 -18.48 29.64 -11.52
N GLU A 132 -18.22 28.53 -10.83
CA GLU A 132 -17.56 27.35 -11.39
C GLU A 132 -18.25 26.07 -10.88
N SER A 133 -18.30 25.03 -11.72
CA SER A 133 -18.82 23.73 -11.29
C SER A 133 -17.71 22.90 -10.66
N ILE A 134 -17.73 22.76 -9.33
CA ILE A 134 -16.74 22.01 -8.55
C ILE A 134 -17.40 20.76 -7.99
N LEU A 135 -16.85 19.58 -8.31
CA LEU A 135 -17.38 18.28 -7.87
C LEU A 135 -18.89 18.09 -8.16
N GLY A 136 -19.37 18.68 -9.27
CA GLY A 136 -20.77 18.62 -9.68
C GLY A 136 -21.70 19.64 -8.99
N VAL A 137 -21.15 20.52 -8.15
CA VAL A 137 -21.90 21.61 -7.48
C VAL A 137 -21.38 22.95 -7.99
N THR A 138 -22.27 23.82 -8.47
CA THR A 138 -21.90 25.19 -8.81
C THR A 138 -21.61 25.99 -7.56
N ASP A 139 -20.46 26.65 -7.52
CA ASP A 139 -20.03 27.50 -6.41
C ASP A 139 -19.26 28.74 -6.90
N SER A 140 -19.24 29.78 -6.07
CA SER A 140 -18.45 30.98 -6.32
C SER A 140 -16.97 30.71 -6.04
N ILE A 141 -16.10 31.07 -6.98
CA ILE A 141 -14.64 30.97 -6.86
C ILE A 141 -13.95 32.33 -6.96
N ARG A 142 -12.86 32.48 -6.21
CA ARG A 142 -11.87 33.56 -6.31
C ARG A 142 -10.60 33.00 -6.92
N VAL A 143 -10.13 33.65 -7.98
CA VAL A 143 -8.86 33.33 -8.64
C VAL A 143 -7.83 34.38 -8.25
N PHE A 144 -6.81 33.95 -7.52
CA PHE A 144 -5.67 34.78 -7.15
C PHE A 144 -4.52 34.53 -8.10
N GLN A 145 -3.97 35.58 -8.69
CA GLN A 145 -2.78 35.51 -9.54
C GLN A 145 -1.55 35.92 -8.73
N LEU A 146 -0.50 35.11 -8.79
CA LEU A 146 0.78 35.39 -8.13
C LEU A 146 1.73 36.16 -9.05
N HIS A 147 2.40 37.17 -8.52
CA HIS A 147 3.42 37.98 -9.18
C HIS A 147 4.75 37.84 -8.45
N PHE A 148 5.77 37.35 -9.17
CA PHE A 148 7.10 37.13 -8.64
C PHE A 148 8.02 38.29 -9.00
N SER A 149 8.77 38.81 -8.03
CA SER A 149 9.65 39.97 -8.24
C SER A 149 10.83 39.67 -9.17
N ASN A 150 11.35 38.43 -9.13
CA ASN A 150 12.60 38.03 -9.78
C ASN A 150 12.44 36.87 -10.78
N MET A 151 11.23 36.36 -11.02
CA MET A 151 10.98 35.18 -11.86
C MET A 151 9.95 35.45 -12.96
N THR A 152 10.29 35.11 -14.21
CA THR A 152 9.53 35.49 -15.43
C THR A 152 8.49 34.44 -15.87
N TYR A 153 8.36 33.30 -15.17
CA TYR A 153 7.78 32.08 -15.76
C TYR A 153 6.55 31.46 -15.10
N LEU A 154 5.76 32.16 -14.29
CA LEU A 154 4.58 31.53 -13.69
C LEU A 154 3.37 32.47 -13.59
N PRO A 155 2.25 32.16 -14.25
CA PRO A 155 0.95 32.39 -13.68
C PRO A 155 0.53 31.12 -12.92
N ASP A 156 0.97 31.01 -11.66
CA ASP A 156 0.37 30.03 -10.75
C ASP A 156 -0.83 30.70 -10.10
N GLU A 157 -2.01 30.22 -10.49
CA GLU A 157 -3.27 30.67 -9.94
C GLU A 157 -3.63 29.86 -8.71
N ILE A 158 -4.05 30.53 -7.64
CA ILE A 158 -4.68 29.89 -6.49
C ILE A 158 -6.18 30.13 -6.56
N TRP A 159 -6.98 29.06 -6.53
CA TRP A 159 -8.43 29.16 -6.58
C TRP A 159 -9.01 28.79 -5.23
N ILE A 160 -9.83 29.68 -4.68
CA ILE A 160 -10.57 29.46 -3.44
C ILE A 160 -12.06 29.49 -3.75
N SER A 161 -12.77 28.46 -3.32
CA SER A 161 -14.22 28.30 -3.36
C SER A 161 -14.83 28.69 -2.02
N LYS A 162 -16.05 29.25 -2.02
CA LYS A 162 -16.77 29.53 -0.77
C LYS A 162 -17.13 28.26 0.00
N HIS A 163 -17.51 27.21 -0.72
CA HIS A 163 -17.98 25.96 -0.13
C HIS A 163 -16.84 25.00 0.22
N TYR A 164 -15.88 24.81 -0.69
CA TYR A 164 -14.82 23.81 -0.59
C TYR A 164 -13.48 24.36 -0.11
N GLY A 165 -13.32 25.69 0.01
CA GLY A 165 -12.03 26.31 0.31
C GLY A 165 -11.06 26.18 -0.86
N LEU A 166 -9.83 25.70 -0.64
CA LEU A 166 -8.86 25.54 -1.71
C LEU A 166 -9.36 24.58 -2.80
N VAL A 167 -9.33 25.02 -4.05
CA VAL A 167 -9.71 24.22 -5.23
C VAL A 167 -8.51 23.98 -6.13
N LYS A 168 -7.62 24.98 -6.25
CA LYS A 168 -6.39 24.87 -7.02
C LYS A 168 -5.30 25.62 -6.25
N GLY A 169 -4.12 25.04 -6.13
CA GLY A 169 -3.00 25.67 -5.45
C GLY A 169 -1.68 24.97 -5.73
N CYS A 170 -0.68 25.30 -4.93
CA CYS A 170 0.67 24.75 -5.02
C CYS A 170 1.06 24.04 -3.72
N ASN A 171 2.28 23.51 -3.67
CA ASN A 171 2.85 22.96 -2.44
C ASN A 171 3.18 24.11 -1.46
N PHE A 172 2.32 24.34 -0.47
CA PHE A 172 2.52 25.41 0.51
C PHE A 172 3.61 25.09 1.55
N GLU A 173 3.87 23.81 1.85
CA GLU A 173 4.98 23.40 2.72
C GLU A 173 6.33 23.71 2.09
N ARG A 174 6.43 23.49 0.77
CA ARG A 174 7.64 23.63 -0.07
C ARG A 174 7.63 24.89 -0.93
N PHE A 175 6.79 25.87 -0.59
CA PHE A 175 6.63 27.07 -1.41
C PHE A 175 7.97 27.80 -1.58
N LEU A 176 8.39 27.99 -2.84
CA LEU A 176 9.70 28.54 -3.23
C LEU A 176 10.93 27.78 -2.72
N LEU A 177 10.77 26.50 -2.36
CA LEU A 177 11.90 25.61 -2.14
C LEU A 177 12.62 25.37 -3.49
N ILE A 178 13.93 25.53 -3.48
CA ILE A 178 14.80 25.22 -4.63
C ILE A 178 15.48 23.88 -4.34
N GLU A 179 15.16 22.87 -5.13
CA GLU A 179 15.84 21.57 -5.14
C GLU A 179 16.41 21.34 -6.55
N ASP A 180 17.67 20.89 -6.63
CA ASP A 180 18.39 20.68 -7.90
C ASP A 180 18.29 21.87 -8.89
N GLU A 181 18.42 23.09 -8.36
CA GLU A 181 18.30 24.35 -9.13
C GLU A 181 16.92 24.59 -9.77
N GLN A 182 15.90 23.84 -9.37
CA GLN A 182 14.50 24.00 -9.83
C GLN A 182 13.59 24.38 -8.66
N VAL A 183 12.61 25.24 -8.95
CA VAL A 183 11.53 25.58 -8.00
C VAL A 183 10.45 24.51 -8.09
N ASP A 184 9.89 24.10 -6.96
CA ASP A 184 8.73 23.19 -6.92
C ASP A 184 7.48 23.88 -7.52
N LEU A 185 7.09 23.49 -8.73
CA LEU A 185 5.91 23.99 -9.45
C LEU A 185 4.69 23.05 -9.35
N THR A 186 4.70 22.17 -8.35
CA THR A 186 3.67 21.15 -8.20
C THR A 186 2.31 21.82 -7.96
N THR A 187 1.37 21.57 -8.87
CA THR A 187 0.00 22.07 -8.79
C THR A 187 -0.93 21.00 -8.22
N PHE A 188 -1.78 21.42 -7.29
CA PHE A 188 -2.78 20.61 -6.60
C PHE A 188 -4.16 21.07 -7.04
N THR A 189 -5.02 20.15 -7.51
CA THR A 189 -6.40 20.47 -7.92
C THR A 189 -7.39 19.58 -7.19
N LEU A 190 -8.45 20.14 -6.62
CA LEU A 190 -9.47 19.41 -5.88
C LEU A 190 -10.18 18.39 -6.78
N ALA A 191 -10.10 17.13 -6.38
CA ALA A 191 -10.63 15.98 -7.11
C ALA A 191 -11.72 15.23 -6.32
N GLY A 192 -11.81 15.45 -5.01
CA GLY A 192 -12.92 14.93 -4.22
C GLY A 192 -12.97 15.45 -2.80
N ALA A 193 -14.08 15.16 -2.14
CA ALA A 193 -14.30 15.60 -0.76
C ALA A 193 -15.22 14.59 -0.05
N SER A 194 -14.91 14.26 1.20
CA SER A 194 -15.58 13.18 1.96
C SER A 194 -17.09 13.36 2.13
N GLN A 195 -17.57 14.61 2.03
CA GLN A 195 -18.98 14.98 2.11
C GLN A 195 -19.74 14.84 0.78
N VAL A 196 -19.03 14.60 -0.34
CA VAL A 196 -19.61 14.46 -1.67
C VAL A 196 -19.49 13.02 -2.15
N SER A 197 -20.62 12.34 -2.28
CA SER A 197 -20.68 10.98 -2.84
C SER A 197 -20.19 10.95 -4.29
N ASN A 198 -19.57 9.85 -4.70
CA ASN A 198 -19.08 9.61 -6.08
C ASN A 198 -17.96 10.56 -6.54
N THR A 199 -17.17 11.09 -5.61
CA THR A 199 -15.92 11.82 -5.91
C THR A 199 -14.71 11.01 -5.47
N VAL A 200 -13.49 11.49 -5.73
CA VAL A 200 -12.28 10.83 -5.25
C VAL A 200 -12.29 10.81 -3.71
N SER A 201 -12.22 9.63 -3.14
CA SER A 201 -12.18 9.40 -1.69
C SER A 201 -11.04 8.43 -1.33
N ASN A 202 -10.72 8.33 -0.04
CA ASN A 202 -9.90 7.23 0.43
C ASN A 202 -10.58 5.90 0.10
N LEU A 203 -9.78 4.95 -0.42
CA LEU A 203 -10.23 3.58 -0.60
C LEU A 203 -10.37 2.91 0.76
N THR A 204 -11.51 2.28 0.99
CA THR A 204 -11.69 1.38 2.13
C THR A 204 -11.19 -0.02 1.80
N ALA A 205 -11.00 -0.85 2.83
CA ALA A 205 -10.76 -2.28 2.62
C ALA A 205 -11.91 -2.93 1.82
N PHE A 206 -13.16 -2.47 2.00
CA PHE A 206 -14.28 -2.93 1.20
C PHE A 206 -14.13 -2.59 -0.27
N ASP A 207 -13.70 -1.37 -0.60
CA ASP A 207 -13.52 -0.95 -1.99
C ASP A 207 -12.46 -1.79 -2.70
N ILE A 208 -11.37 -2.11 -2.00
CA ILE A 208 -10.26 -2.93 -2.52
C ILE A 208 -10.70 -4.37 -2.72
N TYR A 209 -11.34 -4.95 -1.71
CA TYR A 209 -11.71 -6.36 -1.69
C TYR A 209 -13.21 -6.56 -1.84
N ASN A 210 -13.79 -5.90 -2.85
CA ASN A 210 -15.22 -6.00 -3.19
C ASN A 210 -15.49 -7.15 -4.17
N PHE A 211 -15.18 -8.40 -3.80
CA PHE A 211 -15.39 -9.52 -4.72
C PHE A 211 -16.84 -10.01 -4.72
N ASP A 212 -17.32 -10.49 -5.86
CA ASP A 212 -18.59 -11.20 -5.99
C ASP A 212 -18.39 -12.67 -6.36
N ILE A 213 -19.41 -13.50 -6.10
CA ILE A 213 -19.36 -14.93 -6.44
C ILE A 213 -19.19 -15.06 -7.96
N GLY A 214 -18.20 -15.84 -8.38
CA GLY A 214 -17.83 -16.01 -9.78
C GLY A 214 -16.76 -15.03 -10.29
N ASP A 215 -16.35 -14.04 -9.49
CA ASP A 215 -15.16 -13.26 -9.81
C ASP A 215 -13.93 -14.17 -9.83
N GLU A 216 -12.99 -13.88 -10.72
CA GLU A 216 -11.79 -14.67 -10.92
C GLU A 216 -10.56 -13.78 -11.04
N LEU A 217 -9.48 -14.18 -10.37
CA LEU A 217 -8.20 -13.46 -10.35
C LEU A 217 -7.09 -14.43 -10.69
N HIS A 218 -6.24 -14.06 -11.65
CA HIS A 218 -5.05 -14.83 -11.99
C HIS A 218 -3.83 -14.03 -11.57
N ILE A 219 -3.02 -14.64 -10.72
CA ILE A 219 -1.89 -14.01 -10.07
C ILE A 219 -0.63 -14.78 -10.45
N GLU A 220 0.38 -14.04 -10.88
CA GLU A 220 1.73 -14.56 -11.07
C GLU A 220 2.63 -14.03 -9.95
N GLU A 221 3.27 -14.94 -9.22
CA GLU A 221 4.33 -14.61 -8.29
C GLU A 221 5.66 -15.03 -8.92
N PHE A 222 6.64 -14.13 -8.89
CA PHE A 222 7.96 -14.34 -9.43
C PHE A 222 9.00 -14.08 -8.35
N TYR A 223 10.07 -14.86 -8.35
CA TYR A 223 11.27 -14.59 -7.59
C TYR A 223 12.48 -15.07 -8.36
N GLU A 224 13.50 -14.25 -8.36
CA GLU A 224 14.80 -14.55 -8.89
C GLU A 224 15.83 -14.06 -7.88
N TYR A 225 16.79 -14.90 -7.55
CA TYR A 225 17.98 -14.57 -6.78
C TYR A 225 19.20 -15.02 -7.56
N TRP A 226 20.17 -14.11 -7.71
CA TRP A 226 21.44 -14.38 -8.33
C TRP A 226 22.57 -13.86 -7.44
N ASP A 227 23.51 -14.72 -7.10
CA ASP A 227 24.80 -14.36 -6.51
C ASP A 227 25.89 -15.18 -7.21
N TYR A 228 27.16 -14.89 -6.96
CA TYR A 228 28.33 -15.56 -7.53
C TYR A 228 28.33 -17.09 -7.35
N THR A 229 27.50 -17.62 -6.44
CA THR A 229 27.48 -19.05 -6.09
C THR A 229 26.10 -19.70 -6.14
N ILE A 230 25.02 -18.93 -6.25
CA ILE A 230 23.64 -19.43 -6.15
C ILE A 230 22.79 -18.73 -7.20
N TYR A 231 22.03 -19.51 -7.95
CA TYR A 231 20.97 -19.03 -8.81
C TYR A 231 19.69 -19.77 -8.45
N GLU A 232 18.67 -19.03 -8.02
CA GLU A 232 17.36 -19.57 -7.65
C GLU A 232 16.31 -18.75 -8.38
N THR A 233 15.50 -19.39 -9.21
CA THR A 233 14.34 -18.76 -9.82
C THR A 233 13.13 -19.60 -9.56
N TRP A 234 12.04 -18.99 -9.12
CA TRP A 234 10.76 -19.67 -9.05
C TRP A 234 9.62 -18.79 -9.57
N VAL A 235 8.62 -19.45 -10.11
CA VAL A 235 7.39 -18.84 -10.61
C VAL A 235 6.21 -19.60 -10.02
N ARG A 236 5.23 -18.87 -9.49
CA ARG A 236 3.91 -19.44 -9.14
C ARG A 236 2.83 -18.77 -9.96
N LYS A 237 2.04 -19.57 -10.66
CA LYS A 237 0.80 -19.13 -11.31
C LYS A 237 -0.38 -19.59 -10.48
N THR A 238 -1.33 -18.73 -10.21
CA THR A 238 -2.48 -19.03 -9.35
C THR A 238 -3.76 -18.46 -9.94
N ILE A 239 -4.75 -19.29 -10.16
CA ILE A 239 -6.15 -18.91 -10.44
C ILE A 239 -6.90 -18.96 -9.12
N LYS A 240 -7.62 -17.89 -8.78
CA LYS A 240 -8.53 -17.82 -7.64
C LYS A 240 -9.93 -17.46 -8.15
N THR A 241 -10.89 -18.34 -7.96
CA THR A 241 -12.30 -18.09 -8.30
C THR A 241 -13.12 -17.99 -7.02
N ILE A 242 -13.91 -16.93 -6.85
CA ILE A 242 -14.77 -16.74 -5.68
C ILE A 242 -15.95 -17.70 -5.72
N THR A 243 -16.08 -18.57 -4.72
CA THR A 243 -17.15 -19.57 -4.65
C THR A 243 -18.24 -19.22 -3.65
N SER A 244 -17.92 -18.41 -2.63
CA SER A 244 -18.92 -17.89 -1.70
C SER A 244 -18.46 -16.62 -1.01
N LYS A 245 -19.43 -15.82 -0.57
CA LYS A 245 -19.26 -14.56 0.16
C LYS A 245 -20.22 -14.53 1.33
N THR A 246 -19.70 -14.30 2.54
CA THR A 246 -20.53 -14.20 3.76
C THR A 246 -20.17 -12.94 4.54
N TYR A 247 -21.19 -12.13 4.83
CA TYR A 247 -21.07 -10.96 5.70
C TYR A 247 -21.29 -11.39 7.15
N GLN A 248 -20.42 -10.93 8.06
CA GLN A 248 -20.70 -11.10 9.48
C GLN A 248 -21.76 -10.09 9.95
N PRO A 249 -22.65 -10.45 10.91
CA PRO A 249 -23.81 -9.64 11.30
C PRO A 249 -23.47 -8.27 11.89
N ASP A 250 -22.24 -8.07 12.35
CA ASP A 250 -21.74 -6.82 12.93
C ASP A 250 -21.12 -5.88 11.87
N SER A 251 -21.17 -6.24 10.59
CA SER A 251 -20.64 -5.51 9.43
C SER A 251 -19.13 -5.26 9.42
N SER A 252 -18.39 -5.82 10.37
CA SER A 252 -16.95 -5.55 10.58
C SER A 252 -16.04 -6.56 9.88
N SER A 253 -16.58 -7.58 9.22
CA SER A 253 -15.78 -8.55 8.45
C SER A 253 -16.56 -9.18 7.30
N VAL A 254 -15.82 -9.54 6.24
CA VAL A 254 -16.32 -10.33 5.11
C VAL A 254 -15.43 -11.55 4.92
N THR A 255 -16.05 -12.70 4.77
CA THR A 255 -15.37 -13.96 4.46
C THR A 255 -15.63 -14.33 3.01
N TYR A 256 -14.54 -14.61 2.28
CA TYR A 256 -14.56 -15.19 0.94
C TYR A 256 -14.07 -16.62 1.00
N ASN A 257 -14.70 -17.51 0.23
CA ASN A 257 -14.11 -18.80 -0.10
C ASN A 257 -13.64 -18.78 -1.55
N TYR A 258 -12.48 -19.35 -1.79
CA TYR A 258 -11.89 -19.46 -3.12
C TYR A 258 -11.80 -20.92 -3.55
N HIS A 259 -12.05 -21.18 -4.81
CA HIS A 259 -11.45 -22.32 -5.49
C HIS A 259 -10.11 -21.88 -6.07
N ILE A 260 -9.05 -22.64 -5.79
CA ILE A 260 -7.68 -22.29 -6.18
C ILE A 260 -7.11 -23.38 -7.08
N CYS A 261 -6.52 -22.94 -8.20
CA CYS A 261 -5.70 -23.77 -9.06
C CYS A 261 -4.33 -23.12 -9.21
N SER A 262 -3.26 -23.80 -8.80
CA SER A 262 -1.93 -23.22 -8.80
C SER A 262 -0.86 -24.17 -9.32
N ASN A 263 0.10 -23.61 -10.04
CA ASN A 263 1.32 -24.29 -10.46
C ASN A 263 2.53 -23.50 -9.96
N TYR A 264 3.48 -24.21 -9.35
CA TYR A 264 4.75 -23.67 -8.88
C TYR A 264 5.89 -24.37 -9.60
N GLY A 265 6.81 -23.61 -10.20
CA GLY A 265 7.99 -24.13 -10.89
C GLY A 265 9.26 -23.47 -10.36
N GLU A 266 10.32 -24.26 -10.16
CA GLU A 266 11.68 -23.79 -9.89
C GLU A 266 12.57 -24.03 -11.11
N TYR A 267 13.44 -23.07 -11.39
CA TYR A 267 14.27 -23.02 -12.59
C TYR A 267 15.73 -22.76 -12.21
N ASN A 268 16.63 -23.38 -12.98
CA ASN A 268 18.06 -23.16 -12.85
C ASN A 268 18.58 -21.99 -13.69
N ALA A 269 19.90 -21.75 -13.63
CA ALA A 269 20.58 -20.67 -14.36
C ALA A 269 20.40 -20.72 -15.89
N THR A 270 20.06 -21.87 -16.47
CA THR A 270 19.76 -22.01 -17.90
C THR A 270 18.25 -21.91 -18.21
N LYS A 271 17.43 -21.55 -17.22
CA LYS A 271 15.96 -21.49 -17.27
C LYS A 271 15.30 -22.84 -17.59
N THR A 272 15.96 -23.93 -17.23
CA THR A 272 15.40 -25.27 -17.30
C THR A 272 14.66 -25.57 -16.01
N ILE A 273 13.47 -26.19 -16.11
CA ILE A 273 12.66 -26.53 -14.94
C ILE A 273 13.36 -27.66 -14.16
N GLU A 274 13.65 -27.42 -12.88
CA GLU A 274 14.19 -28.43 -11.97
C GLU A 274 13.09 -29.12 -11.17
N PHE A 275 12.02 -28.37 -10.88
CA PHE A 275 10.93 -28.83 -10.03
C PHE A 275 9.61 -28.18 -10.45
N SER A 276 8.53 -28.94 -10.42
CA SER A 276 7.17 -28.37 -10.50
C SER A 276 6.21 -29.09 -9.57
N ASN A 277 5.28 -28.32 -9.01
CA ASN A 277 4.19 -28.80 -8.16
C ASN A 277 2.89 -28.12 -8.54
N PHE A 278 1.77 -28.84 -8.45
CA PHE A 278 0.44 -28.30 -8.67
C PHE A 278 -0.46 -28.49 -7.44
N TRP A 279 -1.44 -27.59 -7.28
CA TRP A 279 -2.37 -27.57 -6.16
C TRP A 279 -3.80 -27.28 -6.66
N LEU A 280 -4.75 -28.05 -6.14
CA LEU A 280 -6.18 -27.83 -6.30
C LEU A 280 -6.82 -27.88 -4.91
N ASP A 281 -7.37 -26.76 -4.44
CA ASP A 281 -7.97 -26.68 -3.10
C ASP A 281 -9.09 -25.64 -3.03
N SER A 282 -9.94 -25.76 -2.01
CA SER A 282 -10.93 -24.75 -1.62
C SER A 282 -10.54 -24.15 -0.28
N LEU A 283 -10.03 -22.91 -0.29
CA LEU A 283 -9.53 -22.24 0.91
C LEU A 283 -10.47 -21.12 1.37
N PRO A 284 -10.80 -21.06 2.68
CA PRO A 284 -11.45 -19.90 3.25
C PRO A 284 -10.44 -18.78 3.48
N TYR A 285 -10.90 -17.54 3.29
CA TYR A 285 -10.15 -16.32 3.58
C TYR A 285 -11.06 -15.34 4.29
N ASN A 286 -10.66 -14.98 5.50
CA ASN A 286 -11.36 -14.02 6.33
C ASN A 286 -10.66 -12.69 6.23
N MET A 287 -11.40 -11.65 5.90
CA MET A 287 -10.94 -10.27 6.02
C MET A 287 -11.61 -9.60 7.19
N ASN A 288 -10.79 -9.12 8.11
CA ASN A 288 -11.24 -8.23 9.18
C ASN A 288 -11.19 -6.79 8.68
N ILE A 289 -12.30 -6.08 8.80
CA ILE A 289 -12.48 -4.69 8.35
C ILE A 289 -12.20 -3.77 9.52
N THR A 290 -11.01 -3.88 10.07
CA THR A 290 -10.50 -2.86 10.98
C THR A 290 -9.70 -1.88 10.12
N ASP A 291 -10.09 -0.60 10.15
CA ASP A 291 -9.45 0.53 9.45
C ASP A 291 -7.94 0.69 9.72
N ASP A 292 -7.37 -0.12 10.62
CA ASP A 292 -5.95 -0.19 10.97
C ASP A 292 -5.01 -0.36 9.76
N LEU A 293 -5.48 -0.93 8.64
CA LEU A 293 -4.69 -1.00 7.40
C LEU A 293 -4.36 0.38 6.80
N PHE A 294 -5.10 1.44 7.17
CA PHE A 294 -5.02 2.78 6.59
C PHE A 294 -4.82 3.90 7.62
N GLN A 295 -4.52 3.58 8.89
CA GLN A 295 -4.37 4.58 9.95
C GLN A 295 -3.16 5.49 9.83
N THR A 296 -2.21 5.16 8.97
CA THR A 296 -1.13 6.07 8.59
C THR A 296 -1.50 6.70 7.26
N GLY A 297 -1.60 8.03 7.20
CA GLY A 297 -1.91 8.78 5.98
C GLY A 297 -0.83 8.61 4.92
N ILE A 298 -0.78 7.45 4.27
CA ILE A 298 0.23 7.07 3.30
C ILE A 298 -0.15 7.67 1.95
N THR A 299 0.82 8.39 1.42
CA THR A 299 0.77 9.18 0.20
C THR A 299 0.93 8.31 -1.06
N PHE A 300 -0.03 8.36 -1.98
CA PHE A 300 -0.09 7.51 -3.18
C PHE A 300 0.83 8.00 -4.31
N GLN A 301 1.62 7.11 -4.92
CA GLN A 301 2.36 7.36 -6.17
C GLN A 301 1.79 6.47 -7.28
N PHE A 302 1.70 7.01 -8.50
CA PHE A 302 1.21 6.29 -9.67
C PHE A 302 2.24 6.39 -10.79
N GLU A 303 2.70 5.25 -11.29
CA GLU A 303 3.26 5.16 -12.63
C GLU A 303 2.30 4.39 -13.53
N SER A 304 2.18 4.91 -14.75
CA SER A 304 1.19 4.57 -15.75
C SER A 304 1.21 3.09 -16.18
N LYS A 305 0.08 2.39 -15.98
CA LYS A 305 -0.75 1.72 -17.00
C LYS A 305 -1.81 0.87 -16.29
N PHE A 306 -3.03 1.38 -16.26
CA PHE A 306 -4.27 0.73 -15.79
C PHE A 306 -4.22 0.08 -14.40
N GLY A 307 -4.63 0.85 -13.38
CA GLY A 307 -4.95 0.35 -12.04
C GLY A 307 -5.17 1.50 -11.08
N PHE A 308 -6.30 1.51 -10.37
CA PHE A 308 -6.51 2.42 -9.24
C PHE A 308 -5.58 1.96 -8.11
N THR A 309 -4.58 2.76 -7.77
CA THR A 309 -3.54 2.42 -6.79
C THR A 309 -3.96 2.88 -5.39
N ALA A 310 -4.26 1.93 -4.51
CA ALA A 310 -4.02 2.12 -3.08
C ALA A 310 -2.61 1.59 -2.76
N LYS A 311 -1.67 2.50 -2.50
CA LYS A 311 -0.34 2.30 -1.93
C LYS A 311 -0.52 1.93 -0.46
N GLY A 312 -0.71 0.65 -0.21
CA GLY A 312 -0.64 0.08 1.14
C GLY A 312 0.46 -0.96 1.12
N VAL A 313 1.64 -0.60 1.59
CA VAL A 313 2.65 -1.59 1.90
C VAL A 313 2.45 -1.96 3.37
N GLY A 314 2.71 -3.22 3.71
CA GLY A 314 3.41 -3.48 4.97
C GLY A 314 4.82 -2.90 4.87
N VAL A 315 4.96 -1.56 4.87
CA VAL A 315 6.27 -0.93 5.06
C VAL A 315 6.58 -1.12 6.53
N GLY A 316 7.66 -1.83 6.86
CA GLY A 316 8.23 -1.74 8.18
C GLY A 316 8.98 -0.42 8.27
N PHE A 317 8.47 0.54 9.03
CA PHE A 317 9.30 1.62 9.51
C PHE A 317 9.84 1.19 10.88
N GLU A 318 11.14 0.94 10.99
CA GLU A 318 11.73 0.73 12.31
C GLU A 318 12.00 2.11 12.90
N LYS A 319 11.43 2.33 14.07
CA LYS A 319 11.68 3.52 14.86
C LYS A 319 13.15 3.51 15.27
N TYR A 320 13.95 4.35 14.61
CA TYR A 320 15.35 4.57 14.97
C TYR A 320 15.44 5.50 16.19
N SER A 321 14.57 6.51 16.23
CA SER A 321 14.36 7.39 17.38
C SER A 321 12.92 7.91 17.40
N ASP A 322 12.55 8.70 18.41
CA ASP A 322 11.22 9.32 18.46
C ASP A 322 10.89 10.17 17.22
N SER A 323 11.90 10.71 16.54
CA SER A 323 11.74 11.62 15.40
C SER A 323 12.34 11.09 14.08
N CYS A 324 12.86 9.87 14.08
CA CYS A 324 13.46 9.26 12.89
C CYS A 324 13.02 7.81 12.75
N TYR A 325 12.44 7.52 11.60
CA TYR A 325 12.13 6.17 11.19
C TYR A 325 13.00 5.82 10.00
N HIS A 326 13.67 4.68 10.11
CA HIS A 326 14.35 4.10 8.97
C HIS A 326 13.38 3.19 8.25
N PHE A 327 13.51 3.19 6.93
CA PHE A 327 12.88 2.18 6.11
C PHE A 327 13.53 0.83 6.43
N VAL A 328 12.79 -0.12 6.98
CA VAL A 328 13.33 -1.43 7.35
C VAL A 328 12.58 -2.56 6.64
N TYR A 329 13.36 -3.40 6.00
CA TYR A 329 12.93 -4.67 5.46
C TYR A 329 12.64 -5.66 6.59
N VAL A 330 11.41 -6.17 6.66
CA VAL A 330 11.07 -7.28 7.56
C VAL A 330 11.13 -8.58 6.78
N ASP A 331 12.32 -9.16 6.62
CA ASP A 331 12.41 -10.61 6.48
C ASP A 331 12.11 -11.23 7.85
N LYS A 332 11.08 -12.07 7.93
CA LYS A 332 10.75 -12.83 9.14
C LYS A 332 11.92 -13.68 9.66
N LYS A 333 13.01 -13.86 8.90
CA LYS A 333 14.18 -14.65 9.30
C LYS A 333 15.50 -13.89 9.47
N LYS A 334 15.62 -12.63 9.04
CA LYS A 334 16.85 -11.82 9.24
C LYS A 334 16.54 -10.33 9.38
N LYS A 335 16.60 -9.82 10.62
CA LYS A 335 16.71 -8.38 10.87
C LYS A 335 18.09 -7.92 10.41
N GLN A 336 18.21 -7.36 9.21
CA GLN A 336 19.39 -6.58 8.84
C GLN A 336 18.97 -5.14 8.58
N LEU A 337 19.52 -4.24 9.40
CA LEU A 337 19.61 -2.82 9.09
C LEU A 337 20.58 -2.70 7.91
N LEU A 338 20.08 -2.30 6.74
CA LEU A 338 20.92 -1.91 5.62
C LEU A 338 21.20 -0.42 5.77
N ASP A 339 22.33 -0.11 6.40
CA ASP A 339 22.91 1.24 6.34
C ASP A 339 23.32 1.53 4.89
N ASN A 340 22.71 2.58 4.34
CA ASN A 340 23.24 3.56 3.39
C ASN A 340 24.22 3.05 2.30
N TYR A 341 23.74 2.97 1.05
CA TYR A 341 24.43 3.46 -0.19
C TYR A 341 23.79 3.00 -1.52
N PHE A 342 22.67 2.28 -1.49
CA PHE A 342 22.21 1.53 -2.66
C PHE A 342 20.84 2.02 -3.14
N PRO A 343 20.57 2.00 -4.47
CA PRO A 343 19.35 2.53 -5.05
C PRO A 343 18.15 1.96 -4.30
N ILE A 344 17.36 2.86 -3.74
CA ILE A 344 16.16 2.57 -2.95
C ILE A 344 15.32 1.60 -3.78
N PRO A 345 15.12 0.35 -3.35
CA PRO A 345 14.25 -0.55 -4.10
C PRO A 345 12.84 0.04 -4.05
N TYR A 346 12.17 0.08 -5.20
CA TYR A 346 10.77 0.47 -5.28
C TYR A 346 9.93 -0.55 -4.50
N TYR A 347 9.58 -0.25 -3.26
CA TYR A 347 8.75 -1.11 -2.42
C TYR A 347 7.35 -0.51 -2.31
N GLY A 348 6.45 -0.97 -3.19
CA GLY A 348 5.04 -0.60 -3.20
C GLY A 348 4.17 -1.85 -3.36
N GLY A 349 3.40 -2.20 -2.32
CA GLY A 349 2.24 -3.06 -2.47
C GLY A 349 1.10 -2.22 -3.04
N ASN A 350 0.69 -2.53 -4.26
CA ASN A 350 -0.44 -1.92 -4.93
C ASN A 350 -1.69 -2.75 -4.60
N TYR A 351 -2.70 -2.09 -4.06
CA TYR A 351 -4.05 -2.62 -4.01
C TYR A 351 -4.86 -2.01 -5.13
N ILE A 352 -5.66 -2.84 -5.79
CA ILE A 352 -6.53 -2.41 -6.89
C ILE A 352 -7.98 -2.52 -6.43
N MET A 353 -8.72 -1.42 -6.58
CA MET A 353 -10.15 -1.36 -6.27
C MET A 353 -10.90 -2.53 -6.93
N GLY A 354 -11.63 -3.30 -6.12
CA GLY A 354 -12.42 -4.45 -6.52
C GLY A 354 -11.64 -5.70 -6.92
N LEU A 355 -10.30 -5.65 -6.93
CA LEU A 355 -9.41 -6.73 -7.39
C LEU A 355 -8.43 -7.19 -6.29
N GLY A 356 -8.34 -6.48 -5.17
CA GLY A 356 -7.55 -6.89 -4.02
C GLY A 356 -6.07 -6.53 -4.13
N GLY A 357 -5.22 -7.38 -3.54
CA GLY A 357 -3.78 -7.20 -3.42
C GLY A 357 -3.24 -7.82 -2.12
N PRO A 358 -2.02 -7.45 -1.68
CA PRO A 358 -1.12 -6.51 -2.35
C PRO A 358 -0.44 -7.15 -3.57
N TYR A 359 -0.33 -6.39 -4.66
CA TYR A 359 0.52 -6.69 -5.81
C TYR A 359 1.84 -5.95 -5.63
N ILE A 360 2.95 -6.67 -5.63
CA ILE A 360 4.23 -6.13 -5.20
C ILE A 360 5.20 -6.30 -6.36
N PHE A 361 6.07 -5.32 -6.56
CA PHE A 361 7.30 -5.49 -7.31
C PHE A 361 8.46 -5.12 -6.39
N PHE A 362 9.51 -5.90 -6.45
CA PHE A 362 10.74 -5.69 -5.71
C PHE A 362 11.92 -5.96 -6.62
N GLN A 363 12.86 -5.02 -6.65
CA GLN A 363 14.13 -5.18 -7.32
C GLN A 363 15.26 -4.77 -6.37
N GLY A 364 15.90 -5.76 -5.77
CA GLY A 364 17.16 -5.63 -5.05
C GLY A 364 18.37 -5.86 -5.95
N TYR A 365 19.56 -5.75 -5.36
CA TYR A 365 20.82 -5.89 -6.10
C TYR A 365 21.06 -7.33 -6.63
N PHE A 366 20.67 -8.32 -5.83
CA PHE A 366 20.84 -9.75 -6.13
C PHE A 366 19.51 -10.49 -6.25
N SER A 367 18.39 -9.78 -6.22
CA SER A 367 17.09 -10.42 -6.30
C SER A 367 16.04 -9.53 -6.91
N THR A 368 15.11 -10.16 -7.61
CA THR A 368 13.88 -9.54 -8.09
C THR A 368 12.73 -10.40 -7.61
N SER A 369 11.65 -9.81 -7.13
CA SER A 369 10.43 -10.54 -6.88
C SER A 369 9.20 -9.72 -7.28
N SER A 370 8.14 -10.40 -7.68
CA SER A 370 6.88 -9.74 -7.95
C SER A 370 5.67 -10.60 -7.61
N THR A 371 4.53 -9.95 -7.45
CA THR A 371 3.20 -10.53 -7.31
C THR A 371 2.30 -9.66 -8.17
N GLU A 372 1.86 -10.17 -9.30
CA GLU A 372 1.20 -9.41 -10.35
C GLU A 372 -0.18 -9.98 -10.66
N LEU A 373 -1.15 -9.10 -10.88
CA LEU A 373 -2.43 -9.49 -11.46
C LEU A 373 -2.26 -9.56 -12.98
N VAL A 374 -2.39 -10.76 -13.55
CA VAL A 374 -2.18 -11.00 -14.99
C VAL A 374 -3.46 -11.24 -15.77
N TYR A 375 -4.53 -11.61 -15.06
CA TYR A 375 -5.90 -11.65 -15.60
C TYR A 375 -6.91 -11.43 -14.47
N TYR A 376 -8.04 -10.82 -14.80
CA TYR A 376 -9.21 -10.87 -13.94
C TYR A 376 -10.49 -10.98 -14.74
N LYS A 377 -11.50 -11.55 -14.09
CA LYS A 377 -12.90 -11.47 -14.46
C LYS A 377 -13.69 -10.95 -13.28
N LYS A 378 -14.38 -9.83 -13.49
CA LYS A 378 -15.25 -9.22 -12.50
C LYS A 378 -16.65 -9.05 -13.09
N GLY A 379 -17.57 -9.92 -12.70
CA GLY A 379 -18.87 -10.04 -13.37
C GLY A 379 -18.71 -10.25 -14.89
N SER A 380 -19.06 -9.23 -15.69
CA SER A 380 -18.95 -9.23 -17.15
C SER A 380 -17.66 -8.60 -17.70
N THR A 381 -16.84 -7.98 -16.86
CA THR A 381 -15.61 -7.29 -17.27
C THR A 381 -14.43 -8.23 -17.16
N GLU A 382 -13.61 -8.29 -18.20
CA GLU A 382 -12.40 -9.12 -18.24
C GLU A 382 -11.20 -8.31 -18.73
N TRP A 383 -10.01 -8.64 -18.24
CA TRP A 383 -8.74 -8.06 -18.67
C TRP A 383 -7.62 -9.09 -18.56
N GLY A 384 -6.61 -8.96 -19.43
CA GLY A 384 -5.44 -9.83 -19.44
C GLY A 384 -5.65 -11.10 -20.26
N ILE A 385 -4.78 -12.09 -20.06
CA ILE A 385 -4.85 -13.39 -20.74
C ILE A 385 -5.06 -14.46 -19.66
N PRO A 386 -6.20 -15.17 -19.66
CA PRO A 386 -6.46 -16.16 -18.62
C PRO A 386 -5.55 -17.38 -18.77
N TYR A 387 -5.03 -17.86 -17.65
CA TYR A 387 -4.55 -19.23 -17.51
C TYR A 387 -5.73 -20.20 -17.54
N ASN A 388 -5.50 -21.39 -18.09
CA ASN A 388 -6.42 -22.50 -17.93
C ASN A 388 -5.93 -23.39 -16.78
N CYS A 389 -6.83 -23.74 -15.85
CA CYS A 389 -6.46 -24.64 -14.76
C CYS A 389 -5.97 -26.00 -15.29
N ASP A 390 -6.58 -26.52 -16.35
CA ASP A 390 -6.16 -27.77 -16.98
C ASP A 390 -4.71 -27.67 -17.48
N ASP A 391 -4.30 -26.52 -18.01
CA ASP A 391 -2.92 -26.30 -18.47
C ASP A 391 -1.94 -26.17 -17.28
N LEU A 392 -2.38 -25.58 -16.16
CA LEU A 392 -1.57 -25.46 -14.95
C LEU A 392 -1.36 -26.81 -14.24
N ILE A 393 -2.31 -27.73 -14.37
CA ILE A 393 -2.26 -29.06 -13.74
C ILE A 393 -1.88 -30.18 -14.73
N SER A 394 -1.87 -29.92 -16.03
CA SER A 394 -1.49 -30.91 -17.04
C SER A 394 0.01 -31.17 -16.97
N ALA A 395 0.34 -32.37 -16.51
CA ALA A 395 1.70 -32.90 -16.40
C ALA A 395 2.33 -33.24 -17.77
N THR A 396 2.28 -32.31 -18.73
CA THR A 396 2.77 -32.58 -20.10
C THR A 396 4.17 -32.08 -20.39
N ASP A 397 4.84 -31.34 -19.53
CA ASP A 397 6.26 -30.99 -19.72
C ASP A 397 6.99 -30.77 -18.39
N ILE A 398 7.25 -31.82 -17.62
CA ILE A 398 8.60 -32.15 -17.10
C ILE A 398 8.57 -33.64 -16.80
N ALA A 399 9.57 -34.39 -17.28
CA ALA A 399 9.91 -35.66 -16.66
C ALA A 399 9.94 -35.45 -15.14
N GLN A 400 9.19 -36.23 -14.35
CA GLN A 400 9.60 -36.44 -12.97
C GLN A 400 11.01 -37.03 -13.01
N THR A 401 12.05 -36.20 -13.08
CA THR A 401 13.33 -36.55 -12.49
C THR A 401 12.98 -36.74 -11.03
N ASN A 402 12.84 -37.99 -10.60
CA ASN A 402 12.62 -38.35 -9.21
C ASN A 402 13.75 -37.72 -8.39
N LEU A 403 13.52 -36.50 -7.88
CA LEU A 403 14.46 -35.79 -7.01
C LEU A 403 14.62 -36.54 -5.67
N TYR A 404 13.72 -37.49 -5.40
CA TYR A 404 13.63 -38.27 -4.19
C TYR A 404 13.29 -39.71 -4.56
N ASP A 405 14.07 -40.65 -4.04
CA ASP A 405 13.70 -42.06 -4.04
C ASP A 405 14.07 -42.69 -2.70
N VAL A 406 13.26 -43.62 -2.22
CA VAL A 406 13.48 -44.31 -0.94
C VAL A 406 13.45 -45.82 -1.16
N TYR A 407 14.63 -46.45 -1.09
CA TYR A 407 14.84 -47.86 -1.40
C TYR A 407 15.86 -48.53 -0.46
N PRO A 408 15.85 -49.85 -0.30
CA PRO A 408 14.82 -50.76 -0.81
C PRO A 408 13.49 -50.57 -0.08
N ASN A 409 12.40 -50.94 -0.73
CA ASN A 409 11.08 -51.00 -0.11
C ASN A 409 10.29 -52.17 -0.74
N PRO A 410 10.09 -53.30 -0.04
CA PRO A 410 10.36 -53.52 1.39
C PRO A 410 11.86 -53.47 1.78
N ALA A 411 12.12 -53.13 3.03
CA ALA A 411 13.45 -52.91 3.60
C ALA A 411 13.70 -53.85 4.79
N CYS A 412 14.93 -54.37 4.91
CA CYS A 412 15.31 -55.26 6.01
C CYS A 412 16.23 -54.56 7.02
N GLU A 413 17.42 -54.14 6.59
CA GLU A 413 18.46 -53.62 7.50
C GLU A 413 18.58 -52.09 7.43
N TYR A 414 18.35 -51.50 6.25
CA TYR A 414 18.51 -50.08 5.99
C TYR A 414 17.50 -49.58 4.94
N ILE A 415 17.30 -48.27 4.92
CA ILE A 415 16.71 -47.51 3.81
C ILE A 415 17.71 -46.48 3.31
N THR A 416 17.71 -46.23 2.01
CA THR A 416 18.48 -45.18 1.35
C THR A 416 17.51 -44.16 0.79
N VAL A 417 17.70 -42.91 1.18
CA VAL A 417 17.03 -41.74 0.61
C VAL A 417 17.98 -41.12 -0.40
N ASN A 418 17.72 -41.33 -1.68
CA ASN A 418 18.44 -40.66 -2.76
C ASN A 418 17.80 -39.28 -2.98
N TYR A 419 18.53 -38.22 -2.62
CA TYR A 419 18.07 -36.84 -2.72
C TYR A 419 18.88 -36.08 -3.75
N GLN A 420 18.28 -35.61 -4.83
CA GLN A 420 18.98 -34.90 -5.91
C GLN A 420 18.74 -33.38 -5.90
N GLY A 421 18.09 -32.84 -4.86
CA GLY A 421 17.90 -31.39 -4.73
C GLY A 421 19.12 -30.68 -4.16
N ILE A 422 19.23 -29.36 -4.41
CA ILE A 422 20.36 -28.51 -3.99
C ILE A 422 20.19 -27.87 -2.60
N SER A 423 19.01 -27.97 -1.98
CA SER A 423 18.77 -27.31 -0.70
C SER A 423 19.59 -27.93 0.45
N PRO A 424 20.34 -27.12 1.22
CA PRO A 424 21.14 -27.60 2.35
C PRO A 424 20.31 -27.91 3.62
N VAL A 425 18.98 -27.70 3.59
CA VAL A 425 18.08 -27.83 4.75
C VAL A 425 17.01 -28.90 4.53
N ALA A 426 17.38 -29.97 3.84
CA ALA A 426 16.52 -31.15 3.67
C ALA A 426 16.60 -32.05 4.90
N VAL A 427 15.45 -32.56 5.35
CA VAL A 427 15.34 -33.44 6.51
C VAL A 427 14.43 -34.62 6.16
N PHE A 428 14.90 -35.83 6.43
CA PHE A 428 14.09 -37.03 6.35
C PHE A 428 13.61 -37.42 7.75
N SER A 429 12.30 -37.68 7.88
CA SER A 429 11.65 -38.08 9.12
C SER A 429 10.94 -39.41 8.92
N LEU A 430 11.13 -40.34 9.86
CA LEU A 430 10.45 -41.63 9.87
C LEU A 430 9.47 -41.69 11.05
N TYR A 431 8.24 -42.11 10.79
CA TYR A 431 7.18 -42.24 11.78
C TYR A 431 6.62 -43.66 11.80
N ASP A 432 6.17 -44.11 12.97
CA ASP A 432 5.35 -45.32 13.06
C ASP A 432 3.89 -45.06 12.61
N ILE A 433 3.08 -46.12 12.51
CA ILE A 433 1.68 -46.03 12.10
C ILE A 433 0.78 -45.20 13.03
N SER A 434 1.23 -44.92 14.26
CA SER A 434 0.51 -44.06 15.20
C SER A 434 0.86 -42.58 15.03
N GLY A 435 1.81 -42.26 14.13
CA GLY A 435 2.31 -40.92 13.90
C GLY A 435 3.44 -40.51 14.85
N LYS A 436 3.97 -41.44 15.66
CA LYS A 436 5.10 -41.16 16.55
C LYS A 436 6.40 -41.14 15.75
N THR A 437 7.20 -40.08 15.93
CA THR A 437 8.52 -39.96 15.31
C THR A 437 9.47 -41.02 15.83
N ILE A 438 10.11 -41.75 14.92
CA ILE A 438 11.18 -42.72 15.18
C ILE A 438 12.52 -42.01 15.13
N PHE A 439 12.81 -41.34 14.00
CA PHE A 439 13.96 -40.48 13.85
C PHE A 439 13.67 -39.35 12.87
N LYS A 440 14.53 -38.32 12.92
CA LYS A 440 14.46 -37.15 12.07
C LYS A 440 15.87 -36.63 11.84
N GLU A 441 16.39 -36.80 10.63
CA GLU A 441 17.80 -36.57 10.31
C GLU A 441 17.95 -35.65 9.09
N PRO A 442 18.92 -34.71 9.10
CA PRO A 442 19.24 -33.94 7.91
C PRO A 442 19.80 -34.85 6.80
N ILE A 443 19.39 -34.60 5.55
CA ILE A 443 19.89 -35.31 4.36
C ILE A 443 20.67 -34.37 3.45
N LYS A 444 21.70 -34.89 2.79
CA LYS A 444 22.53 -34.17 1.82
C LYS A 444 22.20 -34.60 0.38
N PRO A 445 22.51 -33.78 -0.63
CA PRO A 445 22.40 -34.22 -2.02
C PRO A 445 23.22 -35.52 -2.23
N GLY A 446 22.64 -36.51 -2.91
CA GLY A 446 23.13 -37.87 -3.07
C GLY A 446 22.38 -38.91 -2.22
N GLU A 447 23.02 -40.05 -2.01
CA GLU A 447 22.46 -41.15 -1.22
C GLU A 447 22.67 -40.92 0.29
N ASN A 448 21.60 -41.08 1.06
CA ASN A 448 21.61 -41.01 2.53
C ASN A 448 21.05 -42.30 3.09
N THR A 449 21.87 -43.10 3.76
CA THR A 449 21.46 -44.42 4.26
C THR A 449 21.19 -44.38 5.77
N PHE A 450 20.04 -44.93 6.17
CA PHE A 450 19.59 -44.99 7.55
C PHE A 450 19.40 -46.46 7.97
N PRO A 451 20.06 -46.92 9.05
CA PRO A 451 19.82 -48.25 9.58
C PRO A 451 18.44 -48.31 10.23
N ILE A 452 17.71 -49.39 9.98
CA ILE A 452 16.36 -49.66 10.49
C ILE A 452 16.20 -51.08 11.04
N GLU A 453 17.29 -51.85 11.16
CA GLU A 453 17.28 -53.24 11.66
C GLU A 453 16.63 -53.37 13.05
N TYR A 454 16.76 -52.34 13.89
CA TYR A 454 16.18 -52.29 15.24
C TYR A 454 14.66 -52.08 15.26
N LEU A 455 14.03 -51.82 14.11
CA LEU A 455 12.59 -51.63 13.99
C LEU A 455 11.87 -52.98 13.88
N SER A 456 10.70 -53.06 14.52
CA SER A 456 9.82 -54.22 14.37
C SER A 456 9.24 -54.28 12.96
N ASN A 457 8.98 -55.48 12.47
CA ASN A 457 8.33 -55.70 11.17
C ASN A 457 6.97 -55.02 11.13
N GLY A 458 6.68 -54.33 10.03
CA GLY A 458 5.48 -53.50 9.92
C GLY A 458 5.62 -52.38 8.90
N TYR A 459 4.67 -51.44 8.94
CA TYR A 459 4.66 -50.28 8.06
C TYR A 459 5.09 -49.01 8.79
N TYR A 460 5.80 -48.16 8.08
CA TYR A 460 6.29 -46.87 8.56
C TYR A 460 6.00 -45.79 7.52
N LEU A 461 5.95 -44.53 7.97
CA LEU A 461 5.77 -43.37 7.11
C LEU A 461 7.08 -42.58 7.04
N GLY A 462 7.68 -42.52 5.86
CA GLY A 462 8.83 -41.66 5.57
C GLY A 462 8.35 -40.33 4.98
N ILE A 463 8.89 -39.22 5.47
CA ILE A 463 8.58 -37.87 5.00
C ILE A 463 9.88 -37.11 4.78
N VAL A 464 10.05 -36.53 3.59
CA VAL A 464 11.12 -35.54 3.34
C VAL A 464 10.51 -34.15 3.46
N THR A 465 11.17 -33.31 4.25
CA THR A 465 10.84 -31.89 4.36
C THR A 465 12.02 -31.02 3.92
N VAL A 466 11.77 -30.01 3.10
CA VAL A 466 12.75 -28.97 2.73
C VAL A 466 12.21 -27.62 3.17
N ASN A 467 13.03 -26.80 3.82
CA ASN A 467 12.63 -25.49 4.32
C ASN A 467 11.35 -25.54 5.20
N HIS A 468 11.20 -26.62 5.99
CA HIS A 468 10.04 -26.92 6.84
C HIS A 468 8.72 -27.24 6.12
N ARG A 469 8.74 -27.48 4.82
CA ARG A 469 7.58 -27.96 4.05
C ARG A 469 7.76 -29.42 3.68
N GLU A 470 6.72 -30.22 3.84
CA GLU A 470 6.67 -31.59 3.32
C GLU A 470 6.67 -31.54 1.79
N ILE A 471 7.59 -32.29 1.19
CA ILE A 471 7.78 -32.32 -0.26
C ILE A 471 7.72 -33.73 -0.83
N TYR A 472 7.90 -34.76 0.00
CA TYR A 472 7.81 -36.15 -0.41
C TYR A 472 7.36 -37.03 0.75
N ARG A 473 6.52 -38.02 0.45
CA ARG A 473 5.96 -38.96 1.41
C ARG A 473 5.99 -40.37 0.83
N VAL A 474 6.44 -41.33 1.63
CA VAL A 474 6.54 -42.74 1.23
C VAL A 474 6.10 -43.67 2.36
N LYS A 475 5.41 -44.75 2.01
CA LYS A 475 5.12 -45.86 2.93
C LYS A 475 6.26 -46.86 2.84
N ILE A 476 6.93 -47.14 3.96
CA ILE A 476 8.06 -48.09 4.05
C ILE A 476 7.57 -49.38 4.70
N ALA A 477 7.76 -50.51 4.03
CA ALA A 477 7.52 -51.83 4.59
C ALA A 477 8.81 -52.40 5.18
N LYS A 478 8.82 -52.71 6.48
CA LYS A 478 9.93 -53.37 7.18
C LYS A 478 9.66 -54.86 7.28
N GLU A 479 10.58 -55.66 6.77
CA GLU A 479 10.56 -57.13 6.81
C GLU A 479 11.61 -57.73 7.74
#